data_AF-A0A9Q0FN61-F1
#
_entry.id   AF-A0A9Q0FN61-F1
#
_cell.length_a   1.000
_cell.length_b   1.000
_cell.length_c   1.000
_cell.angle_alpha   90.00
_cell.angle_beta   90.00
_cell.angle_gamma   90.00
#
_symmetry.space_group_name_H-M   'P 1'
#
loop_
_entity.id
_entity.type
_entity.pdbx_description
1 polymer ?
#
loop_
_entity_poly.entity_id
_entity_poly.type
_entity_poly.pdbx_seq_one_letter_code
_entity_poly.pdbx_strand_id
1 'polypeptide(L)'
;MNSYDASILLDRNDDEKFVAPNLNSTRGFEVIDSIKNAVGSQCIGLVSCADILALTTRDSVLLITISKANSTTRSLVESYSTNQKLVATQIFTKEKEWRHSSFGELNLY
;
A
#
# COMPACT_ATOMS: atom_id res chain seq x y z
N MET A 1 17.74 -11.95 -5.66
CA MET A 1 17.34 -10.54 -5.52
C MET A 1 15.83 -10.54 -5.29
N ASN A 2 15.38 -10.18 -4.10
CA ASN A 2 13.97 -10.21 -3.71
C ASN A 2 13.40 -8.79 -3.85
N SER A 3 12.89 -8.43 -5.03
CA SER A 3 12.45 -7.05 -5.32
C SER A 3 11.11 -6.62 -4.70
N TYR A 4 10.62 -7.34 -3.68
CA TYR A 4 9.31 -7.09 -3.05
C TYR A 4 9.32 -7.36 -1.53
N ASP A 5 10.44 -7.14 -0.84
CA ASP A 5 10.52 -7.29 0.62
C ASP A 5 10.44 -5.94 1.38
N ALA A 6 10.31 -4.82 0.66
CA ALA A 6 10.32 -3.47 1.21
C ALA A 6 11.61 -3.12 1.99
N SER A 7 12.74 -3.73 1.63
CA SER A 7 14.10 -3.44 2.15
C SER A 7 14.45 -1.95 2.20
N ILE A 8 13.97 -1.17 1.22
CA ILE A 8 14.14 0.29 1.15
C ILE A 8 13.57 1.06 2.36
N LEU A 9 12.64 0.45 3.11
CA LEU A 9 12.04 1.06 4.30
C LEU A 9 12.83 0.77 5.59
N LEU A 10 13.93 0.02 5.52
CA LEU A 10 14.75 -0.31 6.68
C LEU A 10 15.76 0.81 7.00
N ASP A 11 16.03 1.00 8.30
CA ASP A 11 16.83 2.12 8.84
C ASP A 11 18.14 1.64 9.51
N ARG A 12 18.96 0.84 8.82
CA ARG A 12 20.32 0.45 9.28
C ARG A 12 21.38 1.07 8.37
N ASN A 13 22.57 1.28 8.92
CA ASN A 13 23.66 2.01 8.27
C ASN A 13 24.08 1.49 6.88
N ASP A 14 23.79 0.22 6.55
CA ASP A 14 24.13 -0.43 5.28
C ASP A 14 22.90 -0.74 4.40
N ASP A 15 21.71 -0.27 4.77
CA ASP A 15 20.47 -0.57 4.06
C ASP A 15 20.30 0.27 2.78
N GLU A 16 19.42 -0.18 1.88
CA GLU A 16 19.15 0.48 0.59
C GLU A 16 18.75 1.95 0.74
N LYS A 17 18.19 2.37 1.88
CA LYS A 17 17.81 3.75 2.14
C LYS A 17 19.01 4.71 2.15
N PHE A 18 20.18 4.25 2.57
CA PHE A 18 21.38 5.09 2.73
C PHE A 18 22.41 4.93 1.60
N VAL A 19 22.14 4.06 0.61
CA VAL A 19 23.03 3.95 -0.56
C VAL A 19 22.95 5.20 -1.44
N ALA A 20 24.04 5.52 -2.13
CA ALA A 20 24.20 6.78 -2.88
C ALA A 20 23.04 7.18 -3.81
N PRO A 21 22.34 6.26 -4.52
CA PRO A 21 21.19 6.63 -5.36
C PRO A 21 19.96 7.11 -4.58
N ASN A 22 19.78 6.63 -3.34
CA ASN A 22 18.59 6.87 -2.52
C ASN A 22 18.83 7.92 -1.44
N LEU A 23 20.07 8.06 -0.97
CA LEU A 23 20.47 9.01 0.04
C LEU A 23 20.10 10.44 -0.37
N ASN A 24 19.27 11.11 0.45
CA ASN A 24 18.73 12.45 0.18
C ASN A 24 17.94 12.59 -1.15
N SER A 25 17.50 11.48 -1.74
CA SER A 25 16.77 11.45 -3.03
C SER A 25 15.36 10.86 -2.84
N THR A 26 15.30 9.65 -2.27
CA THR A 26 14.04 8.95 -1.98
C THR A 26 13.35 9.61 -0.78
N ARG A 27 12.03 9.75 -0.84
CA ARG A 27 11.21 10.53 0.11
C ARG A 27 9.85 9.89 0.35
N GLY A 28 9.13 10.34 1.38
CA GLY A 28 7.79 9.86 1.72
C GLY A 28 7.78 8.67 2.67
N PHE A 29 8.90 8.36 3.31
CA PHE A 29 9.02 7.30 4.33
C PHE A 29 8.04 7.52 5.49
N GLU A 30 7.92 8.78 5.93
CA GLU A 30 7.03 9.22 7.01
C GLU A 30 5.54 8.97 6.70
N VAL A 31 5.15 9.07 5.42
CA VAL A 31 3.79 8.78 4.98
C VAL A 31 3.52 7.28 5.06
N ILE A 32 4.47 6.47 4.60
CA ILE A 32 4.36 5.00 4.66
C ILE A 32 4.32 4.52 6.12
N ASP A 33 5.13 5.09 7.01
CA ASP A 33 5.11 4.76 8.44
C ASP A 33 3.79 5.13 9.10
N SER A 34 3.22 6.30 8.76
CA SER A 34 1.90 6.70 9.24
C SER A 34 0.80 5.72 8.81
N ILE A 35 0.82 5.30 7.55
CA ILE A 35 -0.13 4.31 7.02
C ILE A 35 0.06 2.96 7.72
N LYS A 36 1.31 2.50 7.89
CA LYS A 36 1.63 1.27 8.61
C LYS A 36 1.11 1.28 10.04
N ASN A 37 1.29 2.39 10.76
CA ASN A 37 0.77 2.53 12.12
C ASN A 37 -0.76 2.53 12.16
N ALA A 38 -1.42 3.24 11.23
CA ALA A 38 -2.88 3.27 11.15
C ALA A 38 -3.48 1.90 10.81
N VAL A 39 -2.90 1.18 9.84
CA VAL A 39 -3.33 -0.17 9.45
C VAL A 39 -3.01 -1.19 10.53
N GLY A 40 -1.82 -1.12 11.13
CA GLY A 40 -1.41 -1.99 12.23
C GLY A 40 -2.31 -1.86 13.46
N SER A 41 -2.86 -0.67 13.73
CA SER A 41 -3.82 -0.45 14.82
C SER A 41 -5.17 -1.14 14.61
N GLN A 42 -5.54 -1.43 13.35
CA GLN A 42 -6.80 -2.08 12.99
C GLN A 42 -6.63 -3.59 12.75
N CYS A 43 -5.48 -3.99 12.20
CA CYS A 43 -5.24 -5.29 11.60
C CYS A 43 -3.76 -5.70 11.74
N ILE A 44 -3.34 -6.13 12.95
CA ILE A 44 -1.96 -6.54 13.24
C ILE A 44 -1.57 -7.74 12.34
N GLY A 45 -0.44 -7.62 11.64
CA GLY A 45 0.15 -8.71 10.84
C GLY A 45 -0.61 -9.08 9.56
N LEU A 46 -1.71 -8.39 9.23
CA LEU A 46 -2.54 -8.76 8.08
C LEU A 46 -2.08 -8.15 6.76
N VAL A 47 -1.31 -7.05 6.79
CA VAL A 47 -0.86 -6.29 5.62
C VAL A 47 0.65 -6.15 5.67
N SER A 48 1.34 -6.55 4.60
CA SER A 48 2.80 -6.41 4.52
C SER A 48 3.21 -4.98 4.15
N CYS A 49 4.46 -4.61 4.45
CA CYS A 49 5.00 -3.30 4.05
C CYS A 49 5.08 -3.15 2.52
N ALA A 50 5.28 -4.26 1.80
CA ALA A 50 5.25 -4.28 0.33
C ALA A 50 3.85 -3.99 -0.21
N ASP A 51 2.80 -4.54 0.42
CA ASP A 51 1.41 -4.26 0.03
C ASP A 51 1.03 -2.80 0.31
N ILE A 52 1.44 -2.27 1.47
CA ILE A 52 1.25 -0.84 1.79
C ILE A 52 1.90 0.04 0.72
N LEU A 53 3.13 -0.28 0.30
CA LEU A 53 3.83 0.50 -0.73
C LEU A 53 3.12 0.41 -2.09
N ALA A 54 2.66 -0.77 -2.48
CA ALA A 54 1.93 -0.99 -3.73
C ALA A 54 0.60 -0.21 -3.76
N LEU A 55 -0.17 -0.27 -2.68
CA LEU A 55 -1.46 0.43 -2.56
C LEU A 55 -1.26 1.95 -2.53
N THR A 56 -0.29 2.43 -1.75
CA THR A 56 0.01 3.87 -1.66
C THR A 56 0.45 4.42 -3.01
N THR A 57 1.24 3.65 -3.77
CA THR A 57 1.68 4.02 -5.12
C THR A 57 0.50 4.15 -6.08
N ARG A 58 -0.39 3.14 -6.11
CA ARG A 58 -1.61 3.16 -6.93
C ARG A 58 -2.47 4.39 -6.61
N ASP A 59 -2.70 4.63 -5.32
CA ASP A 59 -3.58 5.73 -4.88
C ASP A 59 -2.94 7.09 -5.17
N SER A 60 -1.61 7.22 -5.06
CA SER A 60 -0.89 8.44 -5.43
C SER A 60 -1.03 8.78 -6.92
N VAL A 61 -0.87 7.78 -7.81
CA VAL A 61 -1.02 7.97 -9.27
C VAL A 61 -2.45 8.38 -9.61
N LEU A 62 -3.43 7.76 -8.96
CA LEU A 62 -4.83 8.08 -9.14
C LEU A 62 -5.15 9.52 -8.73
N LEU A 63 -4.68 9.96 -7.56
CA LEU A 63 -4.88 11.33 -7.08
C LEU A 63 -4.27 12.36 -8.04
N ILE A 64 -3.06 12.08 -8.55
CA ILE A 64 -2.40 12.94 -9.54
C ILE A 64 -3.24 13.00 -10.82
N THR A 65 -3.72 11.86 -11.31
CA THR A 65 -4.54 11.78 -12.53
C THR A 65 -5.82 12.59 -12.38
N ILE A 66 -6.52 12.48 -11.24
CA ILE A 66 -7.72 13.27 -10.94
C ILE A 66 -7.39 14.76 -10.86
N SER A 67 -6.28 15.14 -10.21
CA SER A 67 -5.91 16.55 -10.04
C SER A 67 -5.62 17.26 -11.36
N LYS A 68 -5.12 16.53 -12.36
CA LYS A 68 -4.79 17.04 -13.70
C LYS A 68 -5.95 16.94 -14.69
N ALA A 69 -7.02 16.21 -14.35
CA ALA A 69 -8.16 16.02 -15.25
C ALA A 69 -9.04 17.27 -15.30
N ASN A 70 -9.49 17.63 -16.51
CA ASN A 70 -10.57 18.59 -16.71
C ASN A 70 -11.90 18.03 -16.17
N SER A 71 -12.94 18.86 -16.05
CA SER A 71 -14.21 18.51 -15.41
C SER A 71 -14.86 17.22 -15.97
N THR A 72 -14.81 17.03 -17.29
CA THR A 72 -15.40 15.85 -17.95
C THR A 72 -14.57 14.60 -17.69
N THR A 73 -13.25 14.67 -17.88
CA THR A 73 -12.35 13.54 -17.65
C THR A 73 -12.28 13.18 -16.16
N ARG A 74 -12.42 14.18 -15.27
CA ARG A 74 -12.41 13.98 -13.82
C ARG A 74 -13.55 13.07 -13.36
N SER A 75 -14.77 13.32 -13.84
CA SER A 75 -15.94 12.49 -13.54
C SER A 75 -15.75 11.04 -14.01
N LEU A 76 -15.16 10.84 -15.19
CA LEU A 76 -14.87 9.51 -15.72
C LEU A 76 -13.78 8.78 -14.92
N VAL A 77 -12.70 9.49 -14.55
CA VAL A 77 -11.61 8.92 -13.74
C VAL A 77 -12.09 8.63 -12.32
N GLU A 78 -12.91 9.49 -11.71
CA GLU A 78 -13.53 9.26 -10.40
C GLU A 78 -14.48 8.06 -10.44
N SER A 79 -15.27 7.90 -11.50
CA SER A 79 -16.11 6.72 -11.70
C SER A 79 -15.29 5.44 -11.86
N TYR A 80 -14.28 5.43 -12.74
CA TYR A 80 -13.37 4.29 -12.92
C TYR A 80 -12.62 3.95 -11.62
N SER A 81 -12.13 4.98 -10.92
CA SER A 81 -11.49 4.86 -9.61
C SER A 81 -12.41 4.26 -8.57
N THR A 82 -13.67 4.70 -8.52
CA THR A 82 -14.67 4.17 -7.60
C THR A 82 -14.95 2.70 -7.93
N ASN A 83 -15.07 2.34 -9.20
CA ASN A 83 -15.18 0.95 -9.63
C ASN A 83 -13.94 0.13 -9.23
N GLN A 84 -12.73 0.68 -9.36
CA GLN A 84 -11.50 0.01 -8.96
C GLN A 84 -11.36 -0.09 -7.44
N LYS A 85 -11.81 0.92 -6.68
CA LYS A 85 -11.91 0.88 -5.21
C LYS A 85 -12.91 -0.18 -4.78
N LEU A 86 -14.05 -0.31 -5.46
CA LEU A 86 -15.02 -1.39 -5.22
C LEU A 86 -14.40 -2.76 -5.51
N VAL A 87 -13.67 -2.93 -6.61
CA VAL A 87 -12.96 -4.19 -6.93
C VAL A 87 -11.86 -4.48 -5.91
N ALA A 88 -11.03 -3.51 -5.54
CA ALA A 88 -9.99 -3.68 -4.53
C ALA A 88 -10.61 -3.99 -3.16
N THR A 89 -11.68 -3.30 -2.79
CA THR A 89 -12.44 -3.59 -1.57
C THR A 89 -12.98 -5.01 -1.64
N GLN A 90 -13.61 -5.43 -2.73
CA GLN A 90 -14.09 -6.81 -2.89
C GLN A 90 -12.96 -7.84 -2.81
N ILE A 91 -11.77 -7.56 -3.34
CA ILE A 91 -10.59 -8.41 -3.20
C ILE A 91 -10.17 -8.47 -1.73
N PHE A 92 -10.05 -7.34 -1.04
CA PHE A 92 -9.71 -7.29 0.40
C PHE A 92 -10.78 -7.95 1.27
N THR A 93 -12.07 -7.80 0.96
CA THR A 93 -13.16 -8.47 1.67
C THR A 93 -13.12 -9.96 1.42
N LYS A 94 -12.88 -10.40 0.18
CA LYS A 94 -12.71 -11.83 -0.13
C LYS A 94 -11.47 -12.42 0.50
N GLU A 95 -10.39 -11.66 0.63
CA GLU A 95 -9.17 -12.08 1.33
C GLU A 95 -9.38 -12.16 2.85
N LYS A 96 -10.19 -11.24 3.40
CA LYS A 96 -10.66 -11.29 4.79
C LYS A 96 -11.59 -12.49 5.06
N GLU A 97 -12.51 -12.78 4.13
CA GLU A 97 -13.40 -13.95 4.17
C GLU A 97 -12.61 -15.26 4.07
N TRP A 98 -11.68 -15.35 3.12
CA TRP A 98 -10.76 -16.49 2.98
C TRP A 98 -9.98 -16.75 4.26
N ARG A 99 -9.49 -15.69 4.93
CA ARG A 99 -8.78 -15.84 6.20
C ARG A 99 -9.68 -16.25 7.36
N HIS A 100 -10.89 -15.72 7.51
CA HIS A 100 -11.83 -16.22 8.52
C HIS A 100 -12.18 -17.71 8.30
N SER A 101 -12.24 -18.15 7.05
CA SER A 101 -12.48 -19.56 6.69
C SER A 101 -11.25 -20.46 6.87
N SER A 102 -10.03 -19.93 6.82
CA SER A 102 -8.79 -20.73 6.80
C SER A 102 -7.98 -20.66 8.11
N PHE A 103 -8.17 -19.62 8.93
CA PHE A 103 -7.46 -19.45 10.22
C PHE A 103 -8.26 -19.94 11.44
N GLY A 104 -9.52 -20.35 11.27
CA GLY A 104 -10.25 -21.07 12.33
C GLY A 104 -9.64 -22.43 12.71
N GLU A 105 -8.67 -22.94 11.93
CA GLU A 105 -8.01 -24.23 12.16
C GLU A 105 -6.50 -24.13 12.49
N LEU A 106 -5.90 -22.94 12.50
CA LEU A 106 -4.47 -22.80 12.79
C LEU A 106 -4.22 -21.78 13.90
N ASN A 107 -4.13 -22.31 15.13
CA ASN A 107 -3.51 -21.66 16.28
C ASN A 107 -2.05 -21.32 15.94
N LEU A 108 -1.77 -20.08 15.58
CA LEU A 108 -0.40 -19.58 15.51
C LEU A 108 -0.35 -18.24 16.26
N TYR A 109 0.38 -18.30 17.38
CA TYR A 109 0.88 -17.17 18.17
C TYR A 109 1.81 -16.29 17.34
#